data_AF-A0A085MQ01-F1
#
_entry.id   AF-A0A085MQ01-F1
#
_cell.length_a   1.000
_cell.length_b   1.000
_cell.length_c   1.000
_cell.angle_alpha   90.00
_cell.angle_beta   90.00
_cell.angle_gamma   90.00
#
_symmetry.space_group_name_H-M   'P 1'
#
loop_
_entity.id
_entity.type
_entity.pdbx_description
1 polymer ?
#
loop_
_entity_poly.entity_id
_entity_poly.type
_entity_poly.pdbx_seq_one_letter_code
_entity_poly.pdbx_strand_id
1 'polypeptide(L)'
;MVIHYYAIFDRKAKSFGEPLAFGSPEKDAVTRWFRDLVMSDSKSLLYRYSEDFDLFYLGWFDKTLGEFFPSDEGKEYVVNAAVFFADKEEEALEE
;
A
#
# COMPACT_ATOMS: atom_id res chain seq x y z
N MET A 1 -6.03 18.55 12.55
CA MET A 1 -6.63 17.40 11.82
C MET A 1 -5.50 16.72 11.07
N VAL A 2 -5.32 15.42 11.26
CA VAL A 2 -4.17 14.69 10.71
C VAL A 2 -4.55 13.97 9.42
N ILE A 3 -3.66 13.99 8.42
CA ILE A 3 -3.75 13.16 7.22
C ILE A 3 -2.56 12.22 7.19
N HIS A 4 -2.79 10.93 7.04
CA HIS A 4 -1.76 9.92 6.87
C HIS A 4 -1.50 9.70 5.38
N TYR A 5 -0.23 9.66 4.99
CA TYR A 5 0.19 9.49 3.60
C TYR A 5 0.85 8.14 3.39
N TYR A 6 0.43 7.46 2.32
CA TYR A 6 0.99 6.20 1.86
C TYR A 6 1.35 6.30 0.38
N ALA A 7 2.19 5.42 -0.13
CA ALA A 7 2.45 5.34 -1.56
C ALA A 7 2.78 3.90 -1.96
N ILE A 8 2.43 3.58 -3.20
CA ILE A 8 2.82 2.32 -3.82
C ILE A 8 4.20 2.51 -4.45
N PHE A 9 5.13 1.63 -4.11
CA PHE A 9 6.46 1.59 -4.67
C PHE A 9 6.55 0.46 -5.71
N ASP A 10 6.95 0.82 -6.93
CA ASP A 10 7.26 -0.13 -7.99
C ASP A 10 8.75 -0.49 -7.91
N ARG A 11 9.06 -1.74 -7.58
CA ARG A 11 10.43 -2.26 -7.45
C ARG A 11 11.17 -2.29 -8.79
N LYS A 12 10.47 -2.52 -9.90
CA LYS A 12 11.08 -2.58 -11.24
C LYS A 12 11.41 -1.19 -11.75
N ALA A 13 10.49 -0.24 -11.57
CA ALA A 13 10.71 1.16 -11.94
C ALA A 13 11.58 1.92 -10.91
N LYS A 14 11.73 1.37 -9.69
CA LYS A 14 12.40 2.01 -8.54
C LYS A 14 11.83 3.38 -8.21
N SER A 15 10.51 3.52 -8.32
CA SER A 15 9.81 4.79 -8.14
C SER A 15 8.56 4.62 -7.27
N PHE A 16 8.22 5.69 -6.56
CA PHE A 16 6.92 5.80 -5.90
C PHE A 16 5.88 6.33 -6.90
N GLY A 17 4.69 5.75 -6.83
CA GLY A 17 3.50 6.28 -7.48
C GLY A 17 2.92 7.49 -6.74
N GLU A 18 1.66 7.78 -7.03
CA GLU A 18 0.94 8.89 -6.42
C GLU A 18 0.76 8.68 -4.89
N PRO A 19 0.99 9.73 -4.07
CA PRO A 19 0.69 9.67 -2.65
C PRO A 19 -0.82 9.55 -2.37
N LEU A 20 -1.16 8.62 -1.49
CA LEU A 20 -2.51 8.31 -1.07
C LEU A 20 -2.76 8.92 0.31
N ALA A 21 -3.83 9.71 0.45
CA ALA A 21 -4.18 10.40 1.68
C ALA A 21 -5.32 9.69 2.42
N PHE A 22 -5.10 9.37 3.70
CA PHE A 22 -6.09 8.75 4.57
C PHE A 22 -6.32 9.59 5.82
N GLY A 23 -7.58 9.71 6.24
CA GLY A 23 -7.93 10.47 7.46
C GLY A 23 -7.74 9.69 8.77
N SER A 24 -7.43 8.39 8.69
CA SER A 24 -7.26 7.51 9.85
C SER A 24 -5.81 6.98 9.90
N PRO A 25 -5.21 6.83 11.10
CA PRO A 25 -3.93 6.17 11.29
C PRO A 25 -3.99 4.65 11.12
N GLU A 26 -5.19 4.07 11.03
CA GLU A 26 -5.37 2.61 11.00
C GLU A 26 -4.83 2.00 9.70
N LYS A 27 -3.69 1.30 9.82
CA LYS A 27 -3.01 0.60 8.71
C LYS A 27 -3.86 -0.50 8.10
N ASP A 28 -4.73 -1.15 8.88
CA ASP A 28 -5.61 -2.22 8.39
C ASP A 28 -6.61 -1.73 7.35
N ALA A 29 -7.17 -0.53 7.54
CA ALA A 29 -8.09 0.07 6.58
C ALA A 29 -7.38 0.33 5.23
N VAL A 30 -6.15 0.83 5.28
CA VAL A 30 -5.32 1.07 4.08
C VAL A 30 -4.91 -0.23 3.42
N THR A 31 -4.55 -1.25 4.21
CA THR A 31 -4.18 -2.58 3.71
C THR A 31 -5.35 -3.26 3.00
N ARG A 32 -6.58 -3.14 3.54
CA ARG A 32 -7.79 -3.63 2.88
C ARG A 32 -8.08 -2.87 1.59
N TRP A 33 -8.02 -1.54 1.61
CA TRP A 33 -8.18 -0.72 0.41
C TRP A 33 -7.16 -1.11 -0.68
N PHE A 34 -5.90 -1.35 -0.28
CA PHE A 34 -4.85 -1.77 -1.19
C PHE A 34 -5.09 -3.18 -1.75
N ARG A 35 -5.54 -4.12 -0.92
CA ARG A 35 -5.99 -5.45 -1.36
C ARG A 35 -7.10 -5.34 -2.41
N ASP A 36 -8.12 -4.54 -2.14
CA ASP A 36 -9.23 -4.34 -3.07
C ASP A 36 -8.74 -3.74 -4.39
N LEU A 37 -7.84 -2.75 -4.34
CA LEU A 37 -7.23 -2.16 -5.53
C LEU A 37 -6.47 -3.21 -6.36
N VAL A 38 -5.60 -4.00 -5.73
CA VAL A 38 -4.81 -5.06 -6.38
C VAL A 38 -5.72 -6.11 -7.02
N MET A 39 -6.79 -6.51 -6.31
CA MET A 39 -7.69 -7.59 -6.73
C MET A 39 -8.84 -7.13 -7.65
N SER A 40 -9.03 -5.82 -7.81
CA SER A 40 -10.17 -5.26 -8.56
C SER A 40 -10.15 -5.56 -10.05
N ASP A 41 -8.97 -5.61 -10.68
CA ASP A 41 -8.82 -5.83 -12.12
C ASP A 41 -7.66 -6.77 -12.43
N SER A 42 -8.01 -7.96 -12.93
CA SER A 42 -7.07 -8.98 -13.41
C SER A 42 -6.14 -8.53 -14.54
N LYS A 43 -6.49 -7.45 -15.25
CA LYS A 43 -5.67 -6.85 -16.31
C LYS A 43 -4.77 -5.74 -15.80
N SER A 44 -4.90 -5.30 -14.55
CA SER A 44 -4.02 -4.29 -13.98
C SER A 44 -2.59 -4.82 -13.84
N LEU A 45 -1.61 -3.91 -13.76
CA LEU A 45 -0.22 -4.30 -13.47
C LEU A 45 -0.08 -4.79 -12.02
N LEU A 46 -0.83 -4.17 -11.10
CA LEU A 46 -0.86 -4.54 -9.69
C LEU A 46 -1.30 -6.00 -9.49
N TYR A 47 -2.27 -6.47 -10.27
CA TYR A 47 -2.70 -7.88 -10.24
C TYR A 47 -1.67 -8.80 -10.90
N ARG A 48 -1.17 -8.44 -12.08
CA ARG A 48 -0.33 -9.33 -12.91
C ARG A 48 1.11 -9.47 -12.43
N TYR A 49 1.63 -8.45 -11.75
CA TYR A 49 3.01 -8.39 -11.25
C TYR A 49 3.02 -7.95 -9.79
N SER A 50 2.14 -8.55 -8.99
CA SER A 50 1.91 -8.18 -7.59
C SER A 50 3.17 -8.21 -6.72
N GLU A 51 4.14 -9.07 -7.05
CA GLU A 51 5.43 -9.18 -6.39
C GLU A 51 6.31 -7.93 -6.51
N ASP A 52 6.06 -7.12 -7.54
CA ASP A 52 6.83 -5.91 -7.84
C ASP A 52 6.31 -4.67 -7.10
N PHE A 53 5.14 -4.74 -6.47
CA PHE A 53 4.49 -3.59 -5.84
C PHE A 53 4.43 -3.73 -4.31
N ASP A 54 5.02 -2.75 -3.65
CA ASP A 54 4.98 -2.60 -2.20
C ASP A 54 4.14 -1.39 -1.79
N LEU A 55 3.40 -1.49 -0.70
CA LEU A 55 2.79 -0.35 -0.03
C LEU A 55 3.72 0.16 1.08
N PHE A 56 3.99 1.45 1.07
CA PHE A 56 4.75 2.15 2.12
C PHE A 56 3.91 3.22 2.79
N TYR A 57 4.14 3.40 4.08
CA TYR A 57 3.70 4.55 4.85
C TYR A 57 4.79 5.63 4.83
N LEU A 58 4.41 6.85 4.44
CA LEU A 58 5.35 7.97 4.28
C LEU A 58 5.43 8.82 5.55
N GLY A 59 4.30 9.03 6.22
CA GLY A 59 4.19 9.93 7.36
C GLY A 59 2.81 10.54 7.49
N TRP A 60 2.71 11.64 8.23
CA TRP A 60 1.45 12.31 8.47
C TRP A 60 1.59 13.84 8.40
N PHE A 61 0.54 14.50 7.96
CA PHE A 61 0.46 15.95 7.86
C PHE A 61 -0.48 16.48 8.94
N ASP A 62 0.00 17.41 9.76
CA ASP A 62 -0.84 18.14 10.69
C ASP A 62 -1.38 19.41 10.02
N LYS A 63 -2.68 19.43 9.71
CA LYS A 63 -3.32 20.62 9.14
C LYS A 63 -3.30 21.84 10.08
N THR A 64 -3.18 21.62 11.39
CA THR A 64 -3.19 22.71 12.37
C THR A 64 -1.85 23.42 12.40
N LEU A 65 -0.75 22.67 12.27
CA LEU A 65 0.61 23.23 12.21
C LEU A 65 1.03 23.60 10.77
N GLY A 66 0.41 22.97 9.77
CA GLY A 66 0.82 23.10 8.37
C GLY A 66 2.10 22.32 8.07
N GLU A 67 2.42 21.32 8.87
CA GLU A 67 3.70 20.59 8.83
C GLU A 67 3.52 19.12 8.47
N PHE A 68 4.50 18.57 7.75
CA PHE A 68 4.59 17.15 7.43
C PHE A 68 5.62 16.48 8.33
N PHE A 69 5.18 15.42 9.01
CA PHE A 69 5.98 14.59 9.88
C PHE A 69 6.25 13.26 9.16
N PRO A 70 7.48 13.04 8.65
CA PRO A 70 7.84 11.78 8.02
C PRO A 70 7.83 10.64 9.04
N SER A 71 7.65 9.41 8.57
CA SER A 71 7.94 8.21 9.38
C SER A 71 9.42 8.19 9.82
N ASP A 72 9.73 7.49 10.90
CA ASP A 72 11.07 7.52 11.54
C ASP A 72 12.22 7.15 10.58
N GLU A 73 11.99 6.24 9.64
CA GLU A 73 12.97 5.83 8.63
C GLU A 73 12.78 6.55 7.27
N GLY A 74 11.93 7.58 7.23
CA GLY A 74 11.51 8.31 6.03
C GLY A 74 10.48 7.57 5.18
N LYS A 75 10.40 6.24 5.29
CA LYS A 75 9.33 5.39 4.77
C LYS A 75 9.26 4.11 5.58
N GLU A 76 8.06 3.69 5.94
CA GLU A 76 7.81 2.44 6.65
C GLU A 76 7.15 1.44 5.69
N TYR A 77 7.71 0.24 5.57
CA TYR A 77 7.12 -0.83 4.76
C TYR A 77 5.82 -1.32 5.42
N VAL A 78 4.75 -1.46 4.62
CA VAL A 78 3.46 -1.97 5.10
C VAL A 78 3.24 -3.41 4.63
N VAL A 79 3.15 -3.62 3.32
CA VAL A 79 2.83 -4.93 2.74
C VAL A 79 3.21 -4.99 1.26
N ASN A 80 3.56 -6.17 0.76
CA ASN A 80 3.74 -6.45 -0.67
C ASN A 80 2.44 -7.01 -1.27
N ALA A 81 2.09 -6.61 -2.49
CA ALA A 81 0.84 -7.03 -3.11
C ALA A 81 0.74 -8.54 -3.35
N ALA A 82 1.84 -9.27 -3.49
CA ALA A 82 1.82 -10.73 -3.66
C ALA A 82 1.23 -11.49 -2.47
N VAL A 83 1.27 -10.92 -1.26
CA VAL A 83 0.66 -11.54 -0.06
C VAL A 83 -0.84 -11.81 -0.26
N PHE A 84 -1.53 -11.00 -1.08
CA PHE A 84 -2.97 -11.18 -1.31
C PHE A 84 -3.32 -12.35 -2.23
N PHE A 85 -2.32 -12.97 -2.86
CA PHE A 85 -2.46 -14.12 -3.74
C PHE A 85 -2.06 -15.43 -3.08
N ALA A 86 -1.31 -15.40 -1.97
CA ALA A 86 -0.83 -16.59 -1.27
C ALA A 86 -1.98 -17.48 -0.75
N ASP A 87 -3.10 -16.90 -0.31
CA ASP A 87 -4.29 -17.66 0.14
C ASP A 87 -4.93 -18.50 -0.99
N LYS A 88 -4.74 -18.12 -2.27
CA LYS A 88 -5.37 -18.82 -3.41
C LYS A 88 -4.65 -20.09 -3.83
N GLU A 89 -3.35 -20.22 -3.57
CA GLU A 89 -2.61 -21.44 -3.93
C GLU A 89 -2.91 -22.59 -2.96
N GLU A 90 -3.22 -22.32 -1.70
CA GLU A 90 -3.65 -23.35 -0.74
C GLU A 90 -5.07 -23.87 -1.04
N GLU A 91 -6.03 -22.99 -1.37
CA GLU A 91 -7.40 -23.41 -1.73
C GLU A 91 -7.47 -24.24 -3.03
N ALA A 92 -6.56 -24.00 -3.99
CA ALA A 92 -6.53 -24.72 -5.26
C ALA A 92 -5.84 -26.10 -5.20
N LEU A 93 -5.14 -26.40 -4.09
CA LEU A 93 -4.48 -27.70 -3.87
C LEU A 93 -5.35 -28.67 -3.05
N GLU A 94 -6.48 -28.22 -2.52
CA GLU A 94 -7.44 -29.03 -1.76
C GLU A 94 -8.68 -29.51 -2.58
N GLU A 95 -8.81 -29.11 -3.86
CA GLU A 95 -9.79 -29.64 -4.84
C GLU A 95 -9.18 -30.67 -5.81
#